data_AF-A0AAV6AH39-F1
#
_entry.id   AF-A0AAV6AH39-F1
#
_cell.length_a   1.000
_cell.length_b   1.000
_cell.length_c   1.000
_cell.angle_alpha   90.00
_cell.angle_beta   90.00
_cell.angle_gamma   90.00
#
_symmetry.space_group_name_H-M   'P 1'
#
loop_
_entity.id
_entity.type
_entity.pdbx_description
1 polymer ?
#
loop_
_entity_poly.entity_id
_entity_poly.type
_entity_poly.pdbx_seq_one_letter_code
_entity_poly.pdbx_strand_id
1 'polypeptide(L)'
;MADRTILVVGTFDTKDDELNYIADVIRGQGGGVLTMDVSVLGDPVKPTDSSKHDVAEEGGHTIREAIDGGDENLAMQIMAKGAAGLAARLYRDGRFDGVIVLGGTMGTDLALDVCSALPLGAPKYIVSTVSFSPLIPPERLPADIQMILWAGGLYGLNSVCKASLSQAAGAVLGAARAVEPPKRDRPLIGMTSFGKTVLRYMVALKPALEARGFEVAVFHATGMGGRAFESLAAEGAFAAVMDFAPQEVGNHLMGSSISAGADRMTNAGLAGIPQIVAPGCYDLVDFVGWQQTPPRVAGQERHTHNRLLSSVMMTVDQRREMARAVCGK
;
A
#
# COMPACT_ATOMS: atom_id res chain seq x y z
N MET A 1 -29.03 10.82 9.91
CA MET A 1 -27.60 11.14 9.74
C MET A 1 -26.97 10.01 8.96
N ALA A 2 -25.92 10.28 8.17
CA ALA A 2 -25.11 9.22 7.59
C ALA A 2 -24.46 8.40 8.71
N ASP A 3 -24.26 7.10 8.49
CA ASP A 3 -23.65 6.21 9.47
C ASP A 3 -22.12 6.14 9.33
N ARG A 4 -21.60 6.33 8.11
CA ARG A 4 -20.18 6.46 7.76
C ARG A 4 -20.01 7.47 6.62
N THR A 5 -18.94 8.25 6.63
CA THR A 5 -18.62 9.24 5.59
C THR A 5 -17.43 8.80 4.76
N ILE A 6 -17.53 8.86 3.44
CA ILE A 6 -16.43 8.48 2.53
C ILE A 6 -15.86 9.73 1.86
N LEU A 7 -14.54 9.84 1.85
CA LEU A 7 -13.82 10.84 1.06
C LEU A 7 -13.69 10.34 -0.39
N VAL A 8 -14.26 11.07 -1.34
CA VAL A 8 -14.19 10.81 -2.79
C VAL A 8 -13.18 11.78 -3.39
N VAL A 9 -12.07 11.25 -3.91
CA VAL A 9 -10.95 12.04 -4.48
C VAL A 9 -10.81 11.76 -5.98
N GLY A 10 -10.59 12.81 -6.76
CA GLY A 10 -10.27 12.68 -8.19
C GLY A 10 -10.20 14.03 -8.90
N THR A 11 -9.91 14.00 -10.19
CA THR A 11 -9.85 15.19 -11.05
C THR A 11 -11.25 15.55 -11.52
N PHE A 12 -11.97 16.40 -10.78
CA PHE A 12 -13.36 16.70 -11.11
C PHE A 12 -13.49 17.49 -12.43
N ASP A 13 -12.48 18.23 -12.87
CA ASP A 13 -12.48 18.92 -14.18
C ASP A 13 -12.64 17.99 -15.40
N THR A 14 -12.33 16.70 -15.23
CA THR A 14 -12.25 15.70 -16.31
C THR A 14 -13.06 14.43 -16.02
N LYS A 15 -13.48 14.24 -14.76
CA LYS A 15 -14.18 13.04 -14.26
C LYS A 15 -15.39 13.36 -13.36
N ASP A 16 -15.96 14.57 -13.48
CA ASP A 16 -17.12 15.04 -12.70
C ASP A 16 -18.26 14.02 -12.66
N ASP A 17 -18.68 13.52 -13.85
CA ASP A 17 -19.74 12.51 -14.00
C ASP A 17 -19.42 11.22 -13.21
N GLU A 18 -18.22 10.65 -13.39
CA GLU A 18 -17.84 9.39 -12.77
C GLU A 18 -17.66 9.51 -11.24
N LEU A 19 -17.13 10.64 -10.76
CA LEU A 19 -16.96 10.95 -9.34
C LEU A 19 -18.31 11.22 -8.66
N ASN A 20 -19.19 12.00 -9.29
CA ASN A 20 -20.54 12.22 -8.80
C ASN A 20 -21.37 10.93 -8.79
N TYR A 21 -21.19 10.03 -9.77
CA TYR A 21 -21.82 8.71 -9.74
C TYR A 21 -21.37 7.85 -8.56
N ILE A 22 -20.07 7.84 -8.22
CA ILE A 22 -19.57 7.18 -6.99
C ILE A 22 -20.25 7.79 -5.76
N ALA A 23 -20.26 9.13 -5.66
CA ALA A 23 -20.83 9.84 -4.53
C ALA A 23 -22.33 9.54 -4.34
N ASP A 24 -23.10 9.51 -5.43
CA ASP A 24 -24.54 9.24 -5.38
C ASP A 24 -24.86 7.77 -5.06
N VAL A 25 -24.01 6.82 -5.46
CA VAL A 25 -24.13 5.41 -5.03
C VAL A 25 -23.84 5.25 -3.52
N ILE A 26 -22.90 6.02 -2.96
CA ILE A 26 -22.62 6.05 -1.51
C ILE A 26 -23.80 6.66 -0.75
N ARG A 27 -24.29 7.82 -1.19
CA ARG A 27 -25.46 8.52 -0.61
C ARG A 27 -26.73 7.66 -0.67
N GLY A 28 -26.98 7.00 -1.80
CA GLY A 28 -28.11 6.09 -1.99
C GLY A 28 -28.10 4.86 -1.07
N GLN A 29 -26.93 4.50 -0.53
CA GLN A 29 -26.77 3.45 0.49
C GLN A 29 -26.75 4.00 1.93
N GLY A 30 -27.09 5.27 2.14
CA GLY A 30 -27.12 5.94 3.45
C GLY A 30 -25.77 6.46 3.96
N GLY A 31 -24.71 6.36 3.15
CA GLY A 31 -23.39 6.90 3.47
C GLY A 31 -23.30 8.41 3.28
N GLY A 32 -22.39 9.05 4.00
CA GLY A 32 -21.97 10.42 3.80
C GLY A 32 -20.86 10.49 2.74
N VAL A 33 -20.70 11.66 2.12
CA VAL A 33 -19.63 11.92 1.16
C VAL A 33 -18.98 13.25 1.47
N LEU A 34 -17.65 13.28 1.49
CA LEU A 34 -16.85 14.48 1.29
C LEU A 34 -16.14 14.36 -0.06
N THR A 35 -15.96 15.48 -0.76
CA THR A 35 -15.35 15.55 -2.09
C THR A 35 -14.05 16.36 -2.05
N MET A 36 -13.00 15.83 -2.67
CA MET A 36 -11.70 16.51 -2.80
C MET A 36 -11.30 16.54 -4.27
N ASP A 37 -11.18 17.76 -4.80
CA ASP A 37 -10.73 17.99 -6.17
C ASP A 37 -9.20 18.07 -6.25
N VAL A 38 -8.62 17.21 -7.08
CA VAL A 38 -7.18 17.19 -7.37
C VAL A 38 -6.87 17.58 -8.82
N SER A 39 -7.81 18.20 -9.53
CA SER A 39 -7.60 18.80 -10.85
C SER A 39 -6.58 19.94 -10.83
N VAL A 40 -5.89 20.12 -11.95
CA VAL A 40 -4.87 21.17 -12.13
C VAL A 40 -5.42 22.36 -12.92
N LEU A 41 -6.00 22.09 -14.10
CA LEU A 41 -6.33 23.12 -15.08
C LEU A 41 -7.78 23.59 -14.96
N GLY A 42 -8.74 22.71 -15.17
CA GLY A 42 -10.16 23.07 -15.17
C GLY A 42 -10.76 23.12 -13.77
N ASP A 43 -12.04 23.47 -13.71
CA ASP A 43 -12.82 23.56 -12.47
C ASP A 43 -13.95 22.52 -12.47
N PRO A 44 -14.39 22.02 -11.31
CA PRO A 44 -15.52 21.11 -11.21
C PRO A 44 -16.84 21.82 -11.60
N VAL A 45 -17.84 21.05 -12.04
CA VAL A 45 -19.16 21.63 -12.42
C VAL A 45 -19.89 22.23 -11.21
N LYS A 46 -19.57 21.74 -10.01
CA LYS A 46 -20.04 22.26 -8.72
C LYS A 46 -18.86 22.28 -7.74
N PRO A 47 -18.79 23.26 -6.80
CA PRO A 47 -17.74 23.26 -5.79
C PRO A 47 -17.69 21.96 -4.98
N THR A 48 -16.49 21.44 -4.77
CA THR A 48 -16.19 20.32 -3.88
C THR A 48 -16.01 20.80 -2.42
N ASP A 49 -16.02 19.87 -1.47
CA ASP A 49 -15.80 20.16 -0.03
C ASP A 49 -14.34 20.54 0.28
N SER A 50 -13.41 20.16 -0.60
CA SER A 50 -12.04 20.64 -0.66
C SER A 50 -11.66 20.87 -2.12
N SER A 51 -11.27 22.10 -2.44
CA SER A 51 -10.91 22.51 -3.81
C SER A 51 -9.44 22.19 -4.11
N LYS A 52 -9.08 22.25 -5.40
CA LYS A 52 -7.69 22.19 -5.85
C LYS A 52 -6.77 23.25 -5.20
N HIS A 53 -7.33 24.38 -4.76
CA HIS A 53 -6.59 25.40 -4.02
C HIS A 53 -6.25 24.93 -2.60
N ASP A 54 -7.24 24.43 -1.85
CA ASP A 54 -7.03 23.89 -0.50
C ASP A 54 -6.02 22.73 -0.52
N VAL A 55 -6.09 21.87 -1.54
CA VAL A 55 -5.15 20.78 -1.77
C VAL A 55 -3.73 21.29 -1.99
N ALA A 56 -3.52 22.22 -2.94
CA ALA A 56 -2.20 22.77 -3.22
C ALA A 56 -1.60 23.49 -2.00
N GLU A 57 -2.42 24.26 -1.26
CA GLU A 57 -2.01 25.01 -0.07
C GLU A 57 -1.59 24.11 1.08
N GLU A 58 -2.29 23.00 1.35
CA GLU A 58 -1.86 21.98 2.32
C GLU A 58 -0.51 21.34 1.90
N GLY A 59 -0.26 21.23 0.59
CA GLY A 59 1.03 20.81 0.04
C GLY A 59 2.16 21.84 0.22
N GLY A 60 1.87 23.04 0.71
CA GLY A 60 2.81 24.16 0.81
C GLY A 60 3.10 24.86 -0.52
N HIS A 61 2.15 24.78 -1.47
CA HIS A 61 2.23 25.32 -2.82
C HIS A 61 0.97 26.12 -3.17
N THR A 62 0.89 26.69 -4.36
CA THR A 62 -0.35 27.21 -4.93
C THR A 62 -0.72 26.49 -6.22
N ILE A 63 -2.01 26.41 -6.55
CA ILE A 63 -2.44 25.82 -7.83
C ILE A 63 -1.81 26.54 -9.04
N ARG A 64 -1.51 27.83 -8.91
CA ARG A 64 -0.80 28.60 -9.95
C ARG A 64 0.62 28.09 -10.18
N GLU A 65 1.35 27.68 -9.14
CA GLU A 65 2.68 27.06 -9.31
C GLU A 65 2.61 25.73 -10.07
N ALA A 66 1.57 24.93 -9.81
CA ALA A 66 1.32 23.69 -10.55
C ALA A 66 1.01 23.95 -12.04
N ILE A 67 0.25 25.01 -12.34
CA ILE A 67 -0.06 25.42 -13.73
C ILE A 67 1.16 26.04 -14.43
N ASP A 68 1.83 27.01 -13.79
CA ASP A 68 2.98 27.75 -14.33
C ASP A 68 4.20 26.84 -14.53
N GLY A 69 4.28 25.71 -13.83
CA GLY A 69 5.34 24.71 -13.99
C GLY A 69 5.38 24.04 -15.37
N GLY A 70 4.25 24.01 -16.11
CA GLY A 70 4.19 23.54 -17.49
C GLY A 70 4.47 22.04 -17.73
N ASP A 71 4.68 21.26 -16.67
CA ASP A 71 4.92 19.82 -16.69
C ASP A 71 3.82 19.09 -15.91
N GLU A 72 3.12 18.17 -16.59
CA GLU A 72 1.96 17.47 -16.04
C GLU A 72 2.32 16.60 -14.83
N ASN A 73 3.50 15.98 -14.85
CA ASN A 73 3.99 15.17 -13.74
C ASN A 73 4.31 16.06 -12.51
N LEU A 74 5.04 17.16 -12.68
CA LEU A 74 5.33 18.11 -11.61
C LEU A 74 4.04 18.65 -10.96
N ALA A 75 3.06 19.02 -11.78
CA ALA A 75 1.75 19.47 -11.30
C ALA A 75 1.05 18.38 -10.46
N MET A 76 1.00 17.15 -10.96
CA MET A 76 0.39 16.03 -10.23
C MET A 76 1.16 15.63 -8.96
N GLN A 77 2.49 15.79 -8.90
CA GLN A 77 3.27 15.58 -7.67
C GLN A 77 2.97 16.65 -6.60
N ILE A 78 2.77 17.91 -7.00
CA ILE A 78 2.31 18.98 -6.08
C ILE A 78 0.93 18.62 -5.52
N MET A 79 -0.01 18.23 -6.38
CA MET A 79 -1.35 17.83 -5.97
C MET A 79 -1.36 16.56 -5.11
N ALA A 80 -0.46 15.60 -5.38
CA ALA A 80 -0.36 14.37 -4.60
C ALA A 80 0.13 14.61 -3.17
N LYS A 81 1.19 15.39 -3.01
CA LYS A 81 1.70 15.84 -1.70
C LYS A 81 0.61 16.57 -0.90
N GLY A 82 -0.13 17.47 -1.55
CA GLY A 82 -1.24 18.20 -0.96
C GLY A 82 -2.40 17.31 -0.53
N ALA A 83 -2.87 16.45 -1.44
CA ALA A 83 -4.01 15.56 -1.19
C ALA A 83 -3.70 14.53 -0.10
N ALA A 84 -2.48 14.00 -0.06
CA ALA A 84 -2.01 13.09 0.97
C ALA A 84 -1.98 13.77 2.36
N GLY A 85 -1.43 14.98 2.45
CA GLY A 85 -1.45 15.78 3.68
C GLY A 85 -2.88 16.08 4.15
N LEU A 86 -3.74 16.52 3.23
CA LEU A 86 -5.10 16.94 3.53
C LEU A 86 -5.97 15.75 3.95
N ALA A 87 -5.86 14.61 3.26
CA ALA A 87 -6.54 13.38 3.65
C ALA A 87 -6.09 12.90 5.03
N ALA A 88 -4.78 12.91 5.33
CA ALA A 88 -4.25 12.53 6.64
C ALA A 88 -4.67 13.48 7.78
N ARG A 89 -4.85 14.78 7.50
CA ARG A 89 -5.41 15.75 8.45
C ARG A 89 -6.91 15.49 8.67
N LEU A 90 -7.70 15.45 7.60
CA LEU A 90 -9.15 15.23 7.67
C LEU A 90 -9.54 13.89 8.31
N TYR A 91 -8.75 12.82 8.10
CA TYR A 91 -8.96 11.52 8.77
C TYR A 91 -8.72 11.61 10.28
N ARG A 92 -7.62 12.26 10.69
CA ARG A 92 -7.27 12.49 12.10
C ARG A 92 -8.29 13.37 12.82
N ASP A 93 -8.87 14.33 12.10
CA ASP A 93 -9.96 15.20 12.56
C ASP A 93 -11.34 14.48 12.57
N GLY A 94 -11.39 13.18 12.25
CA GLY A 94 -12.60 12.37 12.26
C GLY A 94 -13.64 12.75 11.19
N ARG A 95 -13.20 13.38 10.09
CA ARG A 95 -14.10 13.93 9.06
C ARG A 95 -14.63 12.88 8.07
N PHE A 96 -13.91 11.76 7.92
CA PHE A 96 -14.32 10.63 7.09
C PHE A 96 -13.81 9.29 7.66
N ASP A 97 -14.50 8.21 7.30
CA ASP A 97 -14.29 6.84 7.77
C ASP A 97 -13.54 5.94 6.76
N GLY A 98 -13.50 6.34 5.48
CA GLY A 98 -12.73 5.66 4.42
C GLY A 98 -12.56 6.54 3.18
N VAL A 99 -11.60 6.22 2.31
CA VAL A 99 -11.30 6.98 1.09
C VAL A 99 -11.46 6.12 -0.17
N ILE A 100 -12.01 6.73 -1.22
CA ILE A 100 -12.01 6.19 -2.59
C ILE A 100 -11.41 7.21 -3.55
N VAL A 101 -10.42 6.78 -4.33
CA VAL A 101 -9.73 7.61 -5.32
C VAL A 101 -9.96 7.04 -6.73
N LEU A 102 -10.40 7.87 -7.68
CA LEU A 102 -10.61 7.50 -9.08
C LEU A 102 -9.51 8.09 -9.96
N GLY A 103 -8.89 7.28 -10.83
CA GLY A 103 -7.82 7.79 -11.69
C GLY A 103 -7.45 6.96 -12.91
N GLY A 104 -6.87 7.64 -13.90
CA GLY A 104 -5.98 7.03 -14.90
C GLY A 104 -4.60 6.72 -14.29
N THR A 105 -3.55 6.66 -15.11
CA THR A 105 -2.17 6.45 -14.62
C THR A 105 -1.75 7.49 -13.57
N MET A 106 -1.89 8.78 -13.88
CA MET A 106 -1.48 9.87 -12.96
C MET A 106 -2.37 9.99 -11.72
N GLY A 107 -3.69 9.80 -11.89
CA GLY A 107 -4.61 9.74 -10.75
C GLY A 107 -4.32 8.52 -9.84
N THR A 108 -3.81 7.42 -10.41
CA THR A 108 -3.32 6.27 -9.62
C THR A 108 -2.03 6.61 -8.88
N ASP A 109 -1.10 7.32 -9.52
CA ASP A 109 0.14 7.78 -8.89
C ASP A 109 -0.17 8.58 -7.62
N LEU A 110 -1.00 9.62 -7.75
CA LEU A 110 -1.52 10.42 -6.64
C LEU A 110 -2.26 9.57 -5.59
N ALA A 111 -3.08 8.62 -6.04
CA ALA A 111 -3.87 7.77 -5.15
C ALA A 111 -3.01 6.89 -4.24
N LEU A 112 -1.85 6.42 -4.69
CA LEU A 112 -0.92 5.63 -3.88
C LEU A 112 -0.39 6.45 -2.70
N ASP A 113 -0.08 7.72 -2.91
CA ASP A 113 0.42 8.61 -1.85
C ASP A 113 -0.70 8.99 -0.86
N VAL A 114 -1.91 9.31 -1.37
CA VAL A 114 -3.11 9.53 -0.54
C VAL A 114 -3.42 8.31 0.33
N CYS A 115 -3.35 7.10 -0.25
CA CYS A 115 -3.58 5.85 0.48
C CYS A 115 -2.48 5.57 1.52
N SER A 116 -1.23 5.90 1.21
CA SER A 116 -0.08 5.66 2.10
C SER A 116 -0.03 6.61 3.30
N ALA A 117 -0.64 7.79 3.18
CA ALA A 117 -0.75 8.75 4.28
C ALA A 117 -1.83 8.38 5.32
N LEU A 118 -2.62 7.32 5.08
CA LEU A 118 -3.67 6.85 5.98
C LEU A 118 -3.25 5.56 6.71
N PRO A 119 -3.53 5.44 8.02
CA PRO A 119 -3.03 4.33 8.83
C PRO A 119 -3.62 2.97 8.44
N LEU A 120 -2.96 1.90 8.88
CA LEU A 120 -3.50 0.53 8.83
C LEU A 120 -4.89 0.48 9.49
N GLY A 121 -5.87 -0.11 8.82
CA GLY A 121 -7.26 -0.17 9.27
C GLY A 121 -8.12 1.01 8.84
N ALA A 122 -7.56 2.02 8.17
CA ALA A 122 -8.35 2.99 7.39
C ALA A 122 -8.70 2.38 6.03
N PRO A 123 -9.99 2.15 5.68
CA PRO A 123 -10.40 1.68 4.36
C PRO A 123 -9.94 2.64 3.26
N LYS A 124 -9.07 2.14 2.38
CA LYS A 124 -8.42 2.91 1.32
C LYS A 124 -8.57 2.16 -0.01
N TYR A 125 -9.31 2.74 -0.95
CA TYR A 125 -9.77 2.05 -2.16
C TYR A 125 -9.41 2.84 -3.42
N ILE A 126 -8.71 2.21 -4.38
CA ILE A 126 -8.37 2.84 -5.67
C ILE A 126 -9.20 2.24 -6.79
N VAL A 127 -9.85 3.10 -7.57
CA VAL A 127 -10.48 2.76 -8.84
C VAL A 127 -9.56 3.23 -9.96
N SER A 128 -8.86 2.30 -10.59
CA SER A 128 -7.78 2.64 -11.53
C SER A 128 -7.85 1.83 -12.82
N THR A 129 -7.49 2.47 -13.94
CA THR A 129 -7.30 1.81 -15.25
C THR A 129 -6.04 0.93 -15.31
N VAL A 130 -5.16 1.02 -14.29
CA VAL A 130 -3.90 0.27 -14.19
C VAL A 130 -3.76 -0.49 -12.86
N SER A 131 -4.87 -0.74 -12.14
CA SER A 131 -4.89 -1.61 -10.96
C SER A 131 -4.22 -2.95 -11.23
N PHE A 132 -3.35 -3.39 -10.31
CA PHE A 132 -2.56 -4.63 -10.41
C PHE A 132 -1.57 -4.69 -11.60
N SER A 133 -1.33 -3.57 -12.29
CA SER A 133 -0.36 -3.48 -13.38
C SER A 133 1.08 -3.54 -12.86
N PRO A 134 2.04 -4.15 -13.61
CA PRO A 134 3.47 -4.05 -13.31
C PRO A 134 4.04 -2.63 -13.39
N LEU A 135 3.24 -1.63 -13.81
CA LEU A 135 3.58 -0.21 -13.69
C LEU A 135 3.60 0.30 -12.24
N ILE A 136 2.87 -0.36 -11.32
CA ILE A 136 2.78 0.06 -9.92
C ILE A 136 3.95 -0.58 -9.14
N PRO A 137 4.89 0.22 -8.59
CA PRO A 137 6.01 -0.32 -7.84
C PRO A 137 5.52 -0.87 -6.48
N PRO A 138 5.94 -2.09 -6.07
CA PRO A 138 5.46 -2.72 -4.83
C PRO A 138 5.69 -1.90 -3.55
N GLU A 139 6.74 -1.09 -3.51
CA GLU A 139 7.05 -0.13 -2.42
C GLU A 139 5.96 0.92 -2.19
N ARG A 140 5.13 1.27 -3.18
CA ARG A 140 4.07 2.30 -3.04
C ARG A 140 2.70 1.72 -2.68
N LEU A 141 2.62 0.42 -2.35
CA LEU A 141 1.38 -0.24 -1.93
C LEU A 141 1.31 -0.36 -0.40
N PRO A 142 0.55 0.50 0.30
CA PRO A 142 0.38 0.43 1.75
C PRO A 142 -0.54 -0.73 2.15
N ALA A 143 -0.34 -1.29 3.35
CA ALA A 143 -1.28 -2.20 4.01
C ALA A 143 -1.75 -3.41 3.17
N ASP A 144 -3.01 -3.82 3.13
CA ASP A 144 -4.33 -3.22 3.45
C ASP A 144 -5.00 -2.32 2.38
N ILE A 145 -4.26 -1.90 1.34
CA ILE A 145 -4.83 -1.24 0.18
C ILE A 145 -5.76 -2.15 -0.64
N GLN A 146 -6.86 -1.57 -1.11
CA GLN A 146 -7.82 -2.24 -1.99
C GLN A 146 -7.84 -1.54 -3.35
N MET A 147 -8.00 -2.30 -4.43
CA MET A 147 -8.09 -1.75 -5.79
C MET A 147 -9.14 -2.49 -6.61
N ILE A 148 -9.72 -1.81 -7.61
CA ILE A 148 -10.49 -2.45 -8.70
C ILE A 148 -9.94 -1.99 -10.04
N LEU A 149 -9.86 -2.91 -11.01
CA LEU A 149 -9.49 -2.57 -12.38
C LEU A 149 -10.71 -1.98 -13.11
N TRP A 150 -10.63 -0.69 -13.43
CA TRP A 150 -11.70 0.04 -14.11
C TRP A 150 -11.64 -0.13 -15.63
N ALA A 151 -11.90 -1.36 -16.08
CA ALA A 151 -11.89 -1.70 -17.50
C ALA A 151 -12.98 -0.92 -18.27
N GLY A 152 -12.56 -0.13 -19.26
CA GLY A 152 -13.46 0.68 -20.11
C GLY A 152 -13.74 2.11 -19.60
N GLY A 153 -13.10 2.55 -18.52
CA GLY A 153 -13.30 3.86 -17.86
C GLY A 153 -12.64 5.09 -18.49
N LEU A 154 -12.17 5.02 -19.74
CA LEU A 154 -11.34 6.10 -20.28
C LEU A 154 -12.07 7.44 -20.35
N TYR A 155 -13.35 7.44 -20.76
CA TYR A 155 -14.17 8.65 -20.86
C TYR A 155 -15.67 8.34 -20.76
N GLY A 156 -16.34 8.91 -19.77
CA GLY A 156 -17.80 8.99 -19.68
C GLY A 156 -18.51 7.75 -19.10
N LEU A 157 -19.70 8.00 -18.56
CA LEU A 157 -20.52 7.01 -17.87
C LEU A 157 -21.28 6.05 -18.80
N ASN A 158 -20.64 4.94 -19.19
CA ASN A 158 -21.32 3.79 -19.79
C ASN A 158 -21.70 2.71 -18.75
N SER A 159 -22.43 1.66 -19.16
CA SER A 159 -22.88 0.58 -18.27
C SER A 159 -21.73 -0.23 -17.65
N VAL A 160 -20.62 -0.44 -18.37
CA VAL A 160 -19.42 -1.13 -17.87
C VAL A 160 -18.72 -0.30 -16.80
N CYS A 161 -18.65 1.02 -17.01
CA CYS A 161 -18.14 1.97 -16.01
C CYS A 161 -18.99 1.91 -14.74
N LYS A 162 -20.31 2.09 -14.87
CA LYS A 162 -21.24 2.06 -13.73
C LYS A 162 -21.17 0.75 -12.94
N ALA A 163 -21.03 -0.39 -13.61
CA ALA A 163 -20.86 -1.68 -12.94
C ALA A 163 -19.60 -1.74 -12.05
N SER A 164 -18.49 -1.14 -12.48
CA SER A 164 -17.23 -1.11 -11.70
C SER A 164 -17.28 -0.05 -10.58
N LEU A 165 -17.76 1.15 -10.90
CA LEU A 165 -17.83 2.28 -9.96
C LEU A 165 -18.79 1.99 -8.80
N SER A 166 -19.94 1.35 -9.07
CA SER A 166 -20.91 0.99 -8.03
C SER A 166 -20.40 -0.11 -7.10
N GLN A 167 -19.65 -1.08 -7.62
CA GLN A 167 -18.95 -2.08 -6.80
C GLN A 167 -17.92 -1.43 -5.87
N ALA A 168 -17.10 -0.50 -6.39
CA ALA A 168 -16.11 0.21 -5.56
C ALA A 168 -16.76 1.08 -4.48
N ALA A 169 -17.81 1.83 -4.83
CA ALA A 169 -18.60 2.63 -3.90
C ALA A 169 -19.24 1.79 -2.78
N GLY A 170 -19.80 0.62 -3.12
CA GLY A 170 -20.32 -0.33 -2.13
C GLY A 170 -19.22 -0.98 -1.28
N ALA A 171 -18.07 -1.31 -1.88
CA ALA A 171 -16.95 -1.94 -1.19
C ALA A 171 -16.30 -1.00 -0.15
N VAL A 172 -16.01 0.25 -0.50
CA VAL A 172 -15.41 1.21 0.45
C VAL A 172 -16.37 1.56 1.60
N LEU A 173 -17.67 1.73 1.31
CA LEU A 173 -18.69 1.99 2.34
C LEU A 173 -18.92 0.77 3.23
N GLY A 174 -18.96 -0.43 2.66
CA GLY A 174 -19.04 -1.69 3.39
C GLY A 174 -17.83 -1.90 4.30
N ALA A 175 -16.62 -1.63 3.81
CA ALA A 175 -15.40 -1.68 4.59
C ALA A 175 -15.41 -0.65 5.74
N ALA A 176 -15.81 0.61 5.49
CA ALA A 176 -15.97 1.62 6.53
C ALA A 176 -16.97 1.22 7.62
N ARG A 177 -18.04 0.51 7.26
CA ARG A 177 -19.02 -0.02 8.22
C ARG A 177 -18.47 -1.19 9.04
N ALA A 178 -17.74 -2.10 8.41
CA ALA A 178 -17.34 -3.39 8.96
C ALA A 178 -15.94 -3.44 9.59
N VAL A 179 -15.08 -2.45 9.36
CA VAL A 179 -13.68 -2.51 9.79
C VAL A 179 -13.53 -2.53 11.32
N GLU A 180 -12.74 -3.49 11.79
CA GLU A 180 -12.23 -3.51 13.17
C GLU A 180 -10.86 -2.80 13.17
N PRO A 181 -10.74 -1.60 13.79
CA PRO A 181 -9.46 -0.89 13.83
C PRO A 181 -8.43 -1.66 14.67
N PRO A 182 -7.13 -1.64 14.31
CA PRO A 182 -6.08 -2.28 15.10
C PRO A 182 -6.10 -1.79 16.56
N LYS A 183 -6.23 -2.74 17.49
CA LYS A 183 -6.17 -2.43 18.92
C LYS A 183 -4.72 -2.16 19.32
N ARG A 184 -4.53 -1.28 20.28
CA ARG A 184 -3.22 -0.89 20.84
C ARG A 184 -3.20 -0.99 22.36
N ASP A 185 -4.01 -1.89 22.90
CA ASP A 185 -4.12 -2.22 24.33
C ASP A 185 -3.01 -3.16 24.81
N ARG A 186 -2.27 -3.78 23.87
CA ARG A 186 -1.17 -4.72 24.14
C ARG A 186 0.09 -4.34 23.34
N PRO A 187 1.30 -4.56 23.89
CA PRO A 187 2.54 -4.38 23.13
C PRO A 187 2.62 -5.42 22.00
N LEU A 188 2.78 -4.94 20.77
CA LEU A 188 2.80 -5.77 19.57
C LEU A 188 4.22 -6.30 19.27
N ILE A 189 4.33 -7.60 19.02
CA ILE A 189 5.53 -8.25 18.49
C ILE A 189 5.33 -8.49 16.99
N GLY A 190 6.20 -7.92 16.17
CA GLY A 190 6.32 -8.29 14.76
C GLY A 190 7.14 -9.58 14.62
N MET A 191 6.69 -10.52 13.80
CA MET A 191 7.45 -11.74 13.49
C MET A 191 7.41 -12.04 11.99
N THR A 192 8.55 -12.20 11.33
CA THR A 192 8.61 -12.68 9.93
C THR A 192 8.62 -14.20 9.91
N SER A 193 7.95 -14.83 8.93
CA SER A 193 7.94 -16.28 8.75
C SER A 193 7.56 -16.70 7.33
N PHE A 194 7.81 -17.98 7.02
CA PHE A 194 7.16 -18.72 5.93
C PHE A 194 5.99 -19.57 6.48
N GLY A 195 5.28 -20.26 5.58
CA GLY A 195 4.24 -21.22 5.96
C GLY A 195 4.73 -22.32 6.93
N LYS A 196 3.82 -22.83 7.76
CA LYS A 196 4.10 -23.81 8.85
C LYS A 196 4.73 -25.14 8.42
N THR A 197 4.77 -25.41 7.12
CA THR A 197 5.45 -26.56 6.52
C THR A 197 6.97 -26.35 6.45
N VAL A 198 7.43 -25.10 6.34
CA VAL A 198 8.84 -24.72 6.19
C VAL A 198 9.42 -24.26 7.52
N LEU A 199 8.80 -23.28 8.18
CA LEU A 199 9.22 -22.74 9.48
C LEU A 199 8.14 -23.03 10.52
N ARG A 200 8.51 -23.39 11.76
CA ARG A 200 7.55 -23.84 12.80
C ARG A 200 7.58 -23.04 14.11
N TYR A 201 8.55 -22.15 14.29
CA TYR A 201 8.74 -21.42 15.56
C TYR A 201 7.50 -20.62 15.98
N MET A 202 6.76 -20.03 15.03
CA MET A 202 5.59 -19.21 15.33
C MET A 202 4.47 -19.99 16.02
N VAL A 203 4.37 -21.31 15.77
CA VAL A 203 3.39 -22.20 16.42
C VAL A 203 3.65 -22.33 17.93
N ALA A 204 4.92 -22.30 18.34
CA ALA A 204 5.31 -22.37 19.76
C ALA A 204 5.40 -20.98 20.40
N LEU A 205 5.94 -19.99 19.68
CA LEU A 205 6.22 -18.66 20.20
C LEU A 205 4.96 -17.81 20.34
N LYS A 206 4.03 -17.82 19.38
CA LYS A 206 2.85 -16.95 19.41
C LYS A 206 2.01 -17.18 20.69
N PRO A 207 1.58 -18.42 21.04
CA PRO A 207 0.83 -18.64 22.28
C PRO A 207 1.63 -18.29 23.55
N ALA A 208 2.95 -18.53 23.55
CA ALA A 208 3.80 -18.26 24.70
C ALA A 208 4.03 -16.74 24.95
N LEU A 209 4.06 -15.94 23.88
CA LEU A 209 4.10 -14.47 23.94
C LEU A 209 2.72 -13.90 24.32
N GLU A 210 1.64 -14.46 23.77
CA GLU A 210 0.28 -14.05 24.10
C GLU A 210 -0.09 -14.34 25.56
N ALA A 211 0.39 -15.45 26.13
CA ALA A 211 0.28 -15.75 27.57
C ALA A 211 1.08 -14.78 28.46
N ARG A 212 2.03 -14.01 27.89
CA ARG A 212 2.82 -12.98 28.58
C ARG A 212 2.29 -11.56 28.37
N GLY A 213 1.12 -11.40 27.73
CA GLY A 213 0.48 -10.09 27.52
C GLY A 213 0.80 -9.40 26.20
N PHE A 214 1.69 -9.94 25.35
CA PHE A 214 1.99 -9.37 24.04
C PHE A 214 0.92 -9.73 23.01
N GLU A 215 0.68 -8.87 22.02
CA GLU A 215 0.06 -9.28 20.76
C GLU A 215 1.16 -9.74 19.78
N VAL A 216 0.86 -10.62 18.83
CA VAL A 216 1.85 -11.13 17.86
C VAL A 216 1.29 -11.13 16.44
N ALA A 217 1.82 -10.28 15.59
CA ALA A 217 1.54 -10.24 14.16
C ALA A 217 2.63 -11.01 13.39
N VAL A 218 2.22 -12.00 12.59
CA VAL A 218 3.13 -12.83 11.79
C VAL A 218 3.00 -12.46 10.32
N PHE A 219 4.11 -12.03 9.71
CA PHE A 219 4.20 -11.52 8.35
C PHE A 219 4.85 -12.56 7.43
N HIS A 220 4.25 -12.78 6.26
CA HIS A 220 4.77 -13.74 5.28
C HIS A 220 5.90 -13.09 4.46
N ALA A 221 7.12 -13.63 4.56
CA ALA A 221 8.33 -13.05 3.96
C ALA A 221 8.43 -13.25 2.43
N THR A 222 7.40 -12.84 1.67
CA THR A 222 7.29 -12.94 0.21
C THR A 222 7.27 -11.56 -0.47
N GLY A 223 8.13 -10.65 -0.02
CA GLY A 223 8.27 -9.28 -0.50
C GLY A 223 7.26 -8.33 0.15
N MET A 224 5.97 -8.51 -0.13
CA MET A 224 4.91 -7.60 0.38
C MET A 224 4.75 -7.68 1.90
N GLY A 225 4.86 -8.87 2.51
CA GLY A 225 4.77 -9.00 3.96
C GLY A 225 5.99 -8.39 4.67
N GLY A 226 7.19 -8.50 4.09
CA GLY A 226 8.36 -7.78 4.55
C GLY A 226 8.20 -6.26 4.46
N ARG A 227 7.61 -5.72 3.39
CA ARG A 227 7.32 -4.27 3.27
C ARG A 227 6.35 -3.78 4.34
N ALA A 228 5.25 -4.49 4.55
CA ALA A 228 4.29 -4.17 5.60
C ALA A 228 4.95 -4.23 7.01
N PHE A 229 5.85 -5.18 7.23
CA PHE A 229 6.64 -5.30 8.46
C PHE A 229 7.60 -4.11 8.65
N GLU A 230 8.38 -3.74 7.63
CA GLU A 230 9.31 -2.60 7.73
C GLU A 230 8.61 -1.25 7.82
N SER A 231 7.43 -1.07 7.21
CA SER A 231 6.58 0.12 7.37
C SER A 231 6.12 0.27 8.82
N LEU A 232 5.54 -0.79 9.38
CA LEU A 232 5.09 -0.80 10.78
C LEU A 232 6.25 -0.62 11.77
N ALA A 233 7.46 -1.10 11.43
CA ALA A 233 8.66 -0.84 12.22
C ALA A 233 9.08 0.64 12.16
N ALA A 234 9.05 1.28 10.99
CA ALA A 234 9.33 2.71 10.82
C ALA A 234 8.30 3.60 11.55
N GLU A 235 7.05 3.17 11.62
CA GLU A 235 5.97 3.83 12.39
C GLU A 235 6.10 3.63 13.92
N GLY A 236 7.06 2.84 14.39
CA GLY A 236 7.21 2.54 15.82
C GLY A 236 6.13 1.61 16.38
N ALA A 237 5.45 0.83 15.54
CA ALA A 237 4.28 0.03 15.94
C ALA A 237 4.63 -1.22 16.77
N PHE A 238 5.90 -1.64 16.79
CA PHE A 238 6.33 -2.86 17.50
C PHE A 238 7.08 -2.55 18.80
N ALA A 239 6.79 -3.31 19.85
CA ALA A 239 7.55 -3.32 21.10
C ALA A 239 8.87 -4.11 20.98
N ALA A 240 8.91 -5.10 20.10
CA ALA A 240 10.11 -5.80 19.63
C ALA A 240 9.81 -6.55 18.33
N VAL A 241 10.85 -6.91 17.58
CA VAL A 241 10.73 -7.69 16.35
C VAL A 241 11.51 -9.01 16.41
N MET A 242 10.91 -10.07 15.88
CA MET A 242 11.46 -11.41 15.74
C MET A 242 11.62 -11.73 14.25
N ASP A 243 12.71 -11.27 13.67
CA ASP A 243 12.98 -11.34 12.25
C ASP A 243 13.68 -12.66 11.87
N PHE A 244 12.89 -13.72 11.81
CA PHE A 244 13.37 -15.09 11.66
C PHE A 244 13.24 -15.63 10.22
N ALA A 245 12.87 -14.79 9.25
CA ALA A 245 12.84 -15.10 7.83
C ALA A 245 13.40 -13.94 6.96
N PRO A 246 14.71 -13.64 7.03
CA PRO A 246 15.35 -12.53 6.33
C PRO A 246 15.59 -12.77 4.82
N GLN A 247 15.01 -13.82 4.23
CA GLN A 247 15.22 -14.21 2.82
C GLN A 247 15.00 -13.05 1.82
N GLU A 248 14.09 -12.13 2.12
CA GLU A 248 13.74 -11.01 1.23
C GLU A 248 14.94 -10.09 0.94
N VAL A 249 15.95 -10.03 1.83
CA VAL A 249 17.23 -9.37 1.56
C VAL A 249 17.98 -10.10 0.43
N GLY A 250 17.96 -11.44 0.43
CA GLY A 250 18.54 -12.27 -0.62
C GLY A 250 17.81 -12.13 -1.95
N ASN A 251 16.47 -12.09 -1.91
CA ASN A 251 15.66 -11.79 -3.10
C ASN A 251 16.03 -10.40 -3.67
N HIS A 252 16.18 -9.37 -2.83
CA HIS A 252 16.59 -8.04 -3.26
C HIS A 252 17.98 -8.03 -3.91
N LEU A 253 19.00 -8.59 -3.22
CA LEU A 253 20.37 -8.66 -3.72
C LEU A 253 20.46 -9.37 -5.07
N MET A 254 19.69 -10.44 -5.26
CA MET A 254 19.71 -11.25 -6.48
C MET A 254 18.85 -10.66 -7.62
N GLY A 255 18.26 -9.48 -7.42
CA GLY A 255 17.50 -8.76 -8.45
C GLY A 255 16.10 -9.34 -8.68
N SER A 256 15.48 -9.94 -7.67
CA SER A 256 14.11 -10.44 -7.74
C SER A 256 13.09 -9.37 -7.36
N SER A 257 11.98 -9.32 -8.11
CA SER A 257 10.80 -8.52 -7.81
C SER A 257 10.04 -8.99 -6.56
N ILE A 258 10.29 -10.22 -6.05
CA ILE A 258 9.74 -10.72 -4.78
C ILE A 258 10.62 -10.21 -3.62
N SER A 259 10.82 -8.90 -3.59
CA SER A 259 11.71 -8.20 -2.66
C SER A 259 10.91 -7.33 -1.71
N ALA A 260 11.42 -7.18 -0.49
CA ALA A 260 10.87 -6.27 0.49
C ALA A 260 11.49 -4.86 0.48
N GLY A 261 12.43 -4.58 -0.43
CA GLY A 261 13.06 -3.27 -0.58
C GLY A 261 14.48 -3.17 -0.01
N ALA A 262 15.09 -2.00 -0.21
CA ALA A 262 16.48 -1.73 0.20
C ALA A 262 16.62 -1.51 1.72
N ASP A 263 15.54 -1.14 2.40
CA ASP A 263 15.39 -0.93 3.83
C ASP A 263 15.05 -2.21 4.62
N ARG A 264 14.92 -3.36 3.94
CA ARG A 264 14.64 -4.63 4.61
C ARG A 264 15.69 -4.93 5.69
N MET A 265 15.22 -5.20 6.91
CA MET A 265 15.94 -5.36 8.18
C MET A 265 16.38 -4.07 8.91
N THR A 266 16.27 -2.87 8.33
CA THR A 266 16.84 -1.64 8.96
C THR A 266 15.88 -0.85 9.83
N ASN A 267 14.57 -0.84 9.55
CA ASN A 267 13.68 0.17 10.13
C ASN A 267 13.43 -0.05 11.62
N ALA A 268 13.44 -1.31 12.09
CA ALA A 268 13.39 -1.62 13.52
C ALA A 268 14.61 -1.05 14.28
N GLY A 269 15.82 -1.25 13.75
CA GLY A 269 17.05 -0.71 14.34
C GLY A 269 17.08 0.82 14.35
N LEU A 270 16.66 1.45 13.25
CA LEU A 270 16.55 2.92 13.14
C LEU A 270 15.53 3.52 14.14
N ALA A 271 14.43 2.81 14.40
CA ALA A 271 13.43 3.18 15.39
C ALA A 271 13.80 2.82 16.84
N GLY A 272 14.97 2.19 17.07
CA GLY A 272 15.41 1.73 18.40
C GLY A 272 14.63 0.53 18.96
N ILE A 273 13.90 -0.19 18.12
CA ILE A 273 13.08 -1.35 18.49
C ILE A 273 13.99 -2.58 18.70
N PRO A 274 13.87 -3.29 19.84
CA PRO A 274 14.64 -4.52 20.07
C PRO A 274 14.42 -5.57 18.97
N GLN A 275 15.50 -6.02 18.32
CA GLN A 275 15.47 -6.91 17.17
C GLN A 275 16.20 -8.22 17.46
N ILE A 276 15.54 -9.35 17.19
CA ILE A 276 16.13 -10.70 17.27
C ILE A 276 16.08 -11.31 15.87
N VAL A 277 17.22 -11.69 15.32
CA VAL A 277 17.35 -12.18 13.94
C VAL A 277 17.69 -13.67 13.92
N ALA A 278 17.14 -14.43 12.96
CA ALA A 278 17.54 -15.81 12.67
C ALA A 278 17.53 -16.10 11.16
N PRO A 279 18.43 -16.97 10.64
CA PRO A 279 18.61 -17.17 9.20
C PRO A 279 17.59 -18.15 8.57
N GLY A 280 16.29 -17.99 8.84
CA GLY A 280 15.25 -18.83 8.22
C GLY A 280 15.10 -18.55 6.72
N CYS A 281 15.06 -19.61 5.91
CA CYS A 281 15.02 -19.57 4.44
C CYS A 281 16.12 -18.72 3.77
N TYR A 282 17.18 -18.39 4.51
CA TYR A 282 18.14 -17.32 4.20
C TYR A 282 18.90 -17.50 2.87
N ASP A 283 19.06 -18.73 2.39
CA ASP A 283 19.77 -19.08 1.16
C ASP A 283 18.87 -19.49 -0.01
N LEU A 284 17.56 -19.23 0.10
CA LEU A 284 16.60 -19.36 -0.99
C LEU A 284 16.47 -18.02 -1.73
N VAL A 285 16.28 -18.05 -3.05
CA VAL A 285 15.93 -16.87 -3.85
C VAL A 285 14.63 -17.16 -4.59
N ASP A 286 13.55 -16.48 -4.23
CA ASP A 286 12.26 -16.57 -4.92
C ASP A 286 12.15 -15.46 -5.96
N PHE A 287 11.57 -15.77 -7.12
CA PHE A 287 11.30 -14.83 -8.21
C PHE A 287 10.03 -15.19 -8.99
N VAL A 288 9.56 -14.24 -9.79
CA VAL A 288 8.30 -14.36 -10.56
C VAL A 288 8.48 -15.38 -11.68
N GLY A 289 7.84 -16.55 -11.54
CA GLY A 289 8.09 -17.73 -12.37
C GLY A 289 7.65 -17.63 -13.84
N TRP A 290 6.81 -16.63 -14.17
CA TRP A 290 6.37 -16.32 -15.54
C TRP A 290 7.16 -15.18 -16.20
N GLN A 291 8.02 -14.49 -15.46
CA GLN A 291 8.93 -13.47 -15.99
C GLN A 291 10.28 -14.09 -16.39
N GLN A 292 11.15 -13.29 -17.02
CA GLN A 292 12.53 -13.70 -17.26
C GLN A 292 13.26 -13.91 -15.92
N THR A 293 13.99 -15.02 -15.80
CA THR A 293 14.83 -15.31 -14.62
C THR A 293 15.82 -14.16 -14.38
N PRO A 294 15.98 -13.65 -13.14
CA PRO A 294 16.91 -12.56 -12.86
C PRO A 294 18.35 -12.92 -13.28
N PRO A 295 19.12 -12.01 -13.91
CA PRO A 295 20.44 -12.32 -14.46
C PRO A 295 21.42 -12.92 -13.45
N ARG A 296 21.33 -12.53 -12.17
CA ARG A 296 22.22 -13.02 -11.10
C ARG A 296 22.01 -14.49 -10.73
N VAL A 297 20.89 -15.09 -11.13
CA VAL A 297 20.55 -16.51 -10.90
C VAL A 297 20.28 -17.26 -12.21
N ALA A 298 20.60 -16.66 -13.37
CA ALA A 298 20.47 -17.31 -14.66
C ALA A 298 21.37 -18.55 -14.74
N GLY A 299 20.82 -19.65 -15.28
CA GLY A 299 21.53 -20.94 -15.42
C GLY A 299 21.61 -21.80 -14.15
N GLN A 300 21.11 -21.32 -13.01
CA GLN A 300 20.99 -22.15 -11.79
C GLN A 300 19.82 -23.14 -11.88
N GLU A 301 19.86 -24.22 -11.09
CA GLU A 301 18.76 -25.18 -11.00
C GLU A 301 17.52 -24.53 -10.38
N ARG A 302 16.47 -24.38 -11.19
CA ARG A 302 15.20 -23.74 -10.81
C ARG A 302 14.20 -24.78 -10.32
N HIS A 303 13.72 -24.60 -9.09
CA HIS A 303 12.48 -25.23 -8.63
C HIS A 303 11.28 -24.37 -9.03
N THR A 304 10.27 -24.96 -9.67
CA THR A 304 9.01 -24.27 -9.97
C THR A 304 7.98 -24.64 -8.91
N HIS A 305 7.78 -23.76 -7.94
CA HIS A 305 6.85 -23.98 -6.84
C HIS A 305 5.39 -23.92 -7.31
N ASN A 306 5.05 -22.93 -8.14
CA ASN A 306 3.76 -22.82 -8.82
C ASN A 306 3.86 -21.93 -10.08
N ARG A 307 2.73 -21.58 -10.71
CA ARG A 307 2.70 -20.75 -11.93
C ARG A 307 3.15 -19.29 -11.72
N LEU A 308 3.16 -18.80 -10.49
CA LEU A 308 3.53 -17.42 -10.12
C LEU A 308 4.94 -17.34 -9.54
N LEU A 309 5.37 -18.36 -8.78
CA LEU A 309 6.63 -18.36 -8.03
C LEU A 309 7.56 -19.49 -8.47
N SER A 310 8.83 -19.16 -8.65
CA SER A 310 9.92 -20.10 -8.84
C SER A 310 11.11 -19.69 -8.00
N SER A 311 11.96 -20.66 -7.66
CA SER A 311 13.06 -20.44 -6.72
C SER A 311 14.35 -21.12 -7.16
N VAL A 312 15.47 -20.64 -6.64
CA VAL A 312 16.80 -21.27 -6.72
C VAL A 312 17.45 -21.28 -5.35
N MET A 313 18.41 -22.18 -5.13
CA MET A 313 19.29 -22.15 -3.97
C MET A 313 20.54 -21.32 -4.27
N MET A 314 20.90 -20.41 -3.37
CA MET A 314 22.13 -19.60 -3.50
C MET A 314 23.38 -20.47 -3.59
N THR A 315 24.30 -20.09 -4.48
CA THR A 315 25.66 -20.63 -4.51
C THR A 315 26.44 -20.25 -3.24
N VAL A 316 27.59 -20.90 -3.00
CA VAL A 316 28.45 -20.60 -1.84
C VAL A 316 28.87 -19.12 -1.80
N ASP A 317 29.14 -18.51 -2.96
CA ASP A 317 29.53 -17.10 -3.02
C ASP A 317 28.34 -16.14 -2.83
N GLN A 318 27.16 -16.49 -3.34
CA GLN A 318 25.92 -15.74 -3.06
C GLN A 318 25.56 -15.78 -1.57
N ARG A 319 25.73 -16.94 -0.89
CA ARG A 319 25.55 -17.05 0.57
C ARG A 319 26.54 -16.17 1.34
N ARG A 320 27.79 -16.03 0.87
CA ARG A 320 28.81 -15.14 1.46
C ARG A 320 28.47 -13.66 1.24
N GLU A 321 27.94 -13.31 0.08
CA GLU A 321 27.46 -11.95 -0.21
C GLU A 321 26.28 -11.56 0.68
N MET A 322 25.26 -12.43 0.75
CA MET A 322 24.12 -12.29 1.66
C MET A 322 24.58 -12.12 3.12
N ALA A 323 25.65 -12.81 3.54
CA ALA A 323 26.15 -12.73 4.91
C ALA A 323 26.74 -11.35 5.22
N ARG A 324 27.52 -10.80 4.28
CA ARG A 324 28.05 -9.43 4.40
C ARG A 324 26.93 -8.40 4.37
N ALA A 325 25.91 -8.61 3.52
CA ALA A 325 24.77 -7.72 3.42
C ALA A 325 23.96 -7.69 4.72
N VAL A 326 23.60 -8.85 5.28
CA VAL A 326 22.87 -8.93 6.57
C VAL A 326 23.69 -8.40 7.75
N CYS A 327 25.01 -8.61 7.78
CA CYS A 327 25.88 -8.00 8.80
C CYS A 327 26.16 -6.50 8.60
N GLY A 328 25.74 -5.91 7.47
CA GLY A 328 25.86 -4.48 7.17
C GLY A 328 24.54 -3.72 7.27
N LYS A 329 23.48 -4.36 7.79
CA LYS A 329 22.19 -3.78 8.14
C LYS A 329 22.22 -3.25 9.57
#